data_AF-A0A4Y9RK39-F1
#
_entry.id   AF-A0A4Y9RK39-F1
#
_cell.length_a   1.000
_cell.length_b   1.000
_cell.length_c   1.000
_cell.angle_alpha   90.00
_cell.angle_beta   90.00
_cell.angle_gamma   90.00
#
_symmetry.space_group_name_H-M   'P 1'
#
loop_
_entity.id
_entity.type
_entity.pdbx_description
1 polymer ?
#
loop_
_entity_poly.entity_id
_entity_poly.type
_entity_poly.pdbx_seq_one_letter_code
_entity_poly.pdbx_strand_id
1 'polypeptide(L)'
;MLKRRLDLWLPGYLAGTPDRLLHRLRRRNRHTHLIFLVCDHFEPAHHVRTPEQSMNRMRAWHEGYADLQRRCRDEFGTTPLHSFFYPPHHGVEHLAPLAEMAYDGLGEVELHYHHHDDTEETLERDLRATLEEYHRWGLLLESGATPFTSFGFIHGDWALCNSGHGKHCGVNDELRLLQRLGCWADLTLPSSEQCQTRKVNSIYYASGDPRQPKSHDHGIDARVGHPKPEGMMLIQGPLGINWTGASYPRIENASLTTPNWGRPDRIRKWIDCNVHVRGRPEWLFIKLHTHGAIERDFDALFGEKAMQMHRVLNREYNDGERFTLHYVTARQAYNVARAAEHGESGNPADYLDYRIAPPATAFYSLNTRHTLEACTGNRLRIRACESAVALRLRTRVGPLQEVRGALEGIDIDVANRRIHLELDGPLTFLTQPGAMLEVVKGNAVLQSIDGEVRLDGAGPCILTYR
;
A
#
# COMPACT_ATOMS: atom_id res chain seq x y z
N MET A 1 8.33 -30.49 -16.19
CA MET A 1 7.99 -29.07 -16.43
C MET A 1 8.78 -28.21 -15.46
N LEU A 2 9.60 -27.27 -15.96
CA LEU A 2 10.33 -26.33 -15.10
C LEU A 2 9.30 -25.43 -14.40
N LYS A 3 9.10 -25.62 -13.08
CA LYS A 3 8.20 -24.78 -12.26
C LYS A 3 8.48 -23.28 -12.52
N ARG A 4 9.76 -22.92 -12.51
CA ARG A 4 10.27 -21.55 -12.62
C ARG A 4 10.26 -20.88 -14.02
N ARG A 5 9.66 -21.54 -15.03
CA ARG A 5 9.44 -21.07 -16.41
C ARG A 5 10.52 -20.13 -16.99
N LEU A 6 11.78 -20.58 -16.95
CA LEU A 6 12.93 -19.84 -17.50
C LEU A 6 12.72 -19.49 -18.98
N ASP A 7 12.00 -20.32 -19.73
CA ASP A 7 11.63 -20.12 -21.13
C ASP A 7 10.90 -18.79 -21.37
N LEU A 8 10.14 -18.29 -20.39
CA LEU A 8 9.39 -17.04 -20.51
C LEU A 8 10.29 -15.83 -20.32
N TRP A 9 11.02 -15.77 -19.21
CA TRP A 9 11.65 -14.53 -18.76
C TRP A 9 13.17 -14.46 -18.98
N LEU A 10 13.85 -15.60 -19.07
CA LEU A 10 15.31 -15.61 -19.21
C LEU A 10 15.78 -14.93 -20.50
N PRO A 11 15.13 -15.09 -21.66
CA PRO A 11 15.50 -14.36 -22.87
C PRO A 11 15.44 -12.83 -22.68
N GLY A 12 14.35 -12.32 -22.09
CA GLY A 12 14.19 -10.90 -21.78
C GLY A 12 15.23 -10.41 -20.78
N TYR A 13 15.51 -11.21 -19.75
CA TYR A 13 16.57 -10.94 -18.79
C TYR A 13 17.94 -10.88 -19.46
N LEU A 14 18.30 -11.83 -20.34
CA LEU A 14 19.59 -11.84 -21.03
C LEU A 14 19.72 -10.68 -22.03
N ALA A 15 18.66 -10.35 -22.76
CA ALA A 15 18.63 -9.22 -23.69
C ALA A 15 18.93 -7.88 -22.99
N GLY A 16 18.50 -7.71 -21.73
CA GLY A 16 18.80 -6.52 -20.93
C GLY A 16 20.21 -6.47 -20.31
N THR A 17 21.08 -7.46 -20.56
CA THR A 17 22.41 -7.52 -19.92
C THR A 17 23.33 -6.34 -20.27
N PRO A 18 23.46 -5.91 -21.55
CA PRO A 18 24.30 -4.77 -21.90
C PRO A 18 23.87 -3.49 -21.19
N ASP A 19 22.57 -3.20 -21.17
CA ASP A 19 21.99 -2.05 -20.47
C ASP A 19 22.31 -2.09 -18.98
N ARG A 20 22.08 -3.22 -18.31
CA ARG A 20 22.38 -3.37 -16.87
C ARG A 20 23.87 -3.16 -16.57
N LEU A 21 24.76 -3.67 -17.41
CA LEU A 21 26.21 -3.48 -17.24
C LEU A 21 26.58 -2.00 -17.39
N LEU A 22 26.07 -1.33 -18.42
CA LEU A 22 26.28 0.09 -18.66
C LEU A 22 25.78 0.94 -17.49
N HIS A 23 24.57 0.68 -17.00
CA HIS A 23 24.00 1.40 -15.85
C HIS A 23 24.78 1.15 -14.57
N ARG A 24 25.22 -0.09 -14.31
CA ARG A 24 26.08 -0.42 -13.16
C ARG A 24 27.38 0.39 -13.18
N LEU A 25 28.02 0.51 -14.35
CA LEU A 25 29.25 1.31 -14.50
C LEU A 25 28.98 2.80 -14.26
N ARG A 26 27.92 3.35 -14.86
CA ARG A 26 27.54 4.77 -14.70
C ARG A 26 27.19 5.12 -13.26
N ARG A 27 26.59 4.19 -12.51
CA ARG A 27 26.20 4.38 -11.10
C ARG A 27 27.38 4.69 -10.18
N ARG A 28 28.60 4.27 -10.53
CA ARG A 28 29.80 4.56 -9.73
C ARG A 28 30.06 6.06 -9.55
N ASN A 29 29.64 6.86 -10.53
CA ASN A 29 29.90 8.31 -10.57
C ASN A 29 28.60 9.12 -10.47
N ARG A 30 27.51 8.52 -9.99
CA ARG A 30 26.19 9.17 -9.94
C ARG A 30 25.49 8.86 -8.62
N HIS A 31 24.97 9.89 -7.98
CA HIS A 31 24.05 9.71 -6.85
C HIS A 31 22.84 8.88 -7.28
N THR A 32 22.44 7.91 -6.47
CA THR A 32 21.37 6.97 -6.78
C THR A 32 20.36 6.92 -5.64
N HIS A 33 19.09 7.10 -5.96
CA HIS A 33 18.00 6.93 -5.04
C HIS A 33 17.46 5.50 -5.13
N LEU A 34 17.33 4.83 -3.98
CA LEU A 34 16.67 3.54 -3.87
C LEU A 34 15.25 3.76 -3.36
N ILE A 35 14.27 3.54 -4.24
CA ILE A 35 12.85 3.54 -3.91
C ILE A 35 12.48 2.11 -3.52
N PHE A 36 12.51 1.85 -2.21
CA PHE A 36 12.31 0.52 -1.63
C PHE A 36 10.87 0.36 -1.13
N LEU A 37 10.18 -0.67 -1.63
CA LEU A 37 8.79 -0.97 -1.29
C LEU A 37 8.57 -2.48 -1.16
N VAL A 38 7.64 -2.86 -0.28
CA VAL A 38 7.19 -4.24 -0.10
C VAL A 38 5.70 -4.30 -0.37
N CYS A 39 5.30 -5.10 -1.35
CA CYS A 39 3.90 -5.35 -1.68
C CYS A 39 3.48 -6.73 -1.17
N ASP A 40 2.66 -6.76 -0.14
CA ASP A 40 2.30 -7.98 0.57
C ASP A 40 0.97 -8.53 0.09
N HIS A 41 0.96 -9.78 -0.32
CA HIS A 41 -0.24 -10.59 -0.48
C HIS A 41 -0.75 -10.95 0.93
N PHE A 42 -1.35 -9.96 1.58
CA PHE A 42 -1.59 -9.99 3.02
C PHE A 42 -2.82 -10.82 3.36
N GLU A 43 -2.58 -12.05 3.78
CA GLU A 43 -3.59 -13.10 3.86
C GLU A 43 -3.72 -13.71 5.29
N PRO A 44 -4.26 -12.97 6.27
CA PRO A 44 -4.28 -13.38 7.69
C PRO A 44 -5.06 -14.67 7.97
N ALA A 45 -6.14 -14.94 7.22
CA ALA A 45 -6.88 -16.19 7.29
C ALA A 45 -6.23 -17.41 6.57
N HIS A 46 -5.04 -17.27 5.97
CA HIS A 46 -4.42 -18.35 5.20
C HIS A 46 -4.04 -19.55 6.07
N HIS A 47 -4.60 -20.73 5.77
CA HIS A 47 -4.33 -21.99 6.52
C HIS A 47 -4.50 -21.88 8.04
N VAL A 48 -5.44 -21.04 8.50
CA VAL A 48 -5.75 -20.96 9.93
C VAL A 48 -6.26 -22.29 10.46
N ARG A 49 -5.86 -22.62 11.69
CA ARG A 49 -6.20 -23.85 12.41
C ARG A 49 -7.10 -23.59 13.61
N THR A 50 -7.16 -22.34 14.07
CA THR A 50 -8.04 -21.91 15.17
C THR A 50 -8.78 -20.63 14.77
N PRO A 51 -9.97 -20.38 15.33
CA PRO A 51 -10.75 -19.17 15.02
C PRO A 51 -10.02 -17.85 15.31
N GLU A 52 -9.15 -17.84 16.31
CA GLU A 52 -8.45 -16.61 16.75
C GLU A 52 -7.15 -16.35 15.98
N GLN A 53 -6.68 -17.31 15.17
CA GLN A 53 -5.35 -17.25 14.59
C GLN A 53 -5.16 -16.06 13.64
N SER A 54 -6.17 -15.74 12.81
CA SER A 54 -6.08 -14.60 11.88
C SER A 54 -5.96 -13.26 12.63
N MET A 55 -6.77 -13.06 13.67
CA MET A 55 -6.68 -11.88 14.53
C MET A 55 -5.39 -11.82 15.35
N ASN A 56 -4.86 -12.97 15.79
CA ASN A 56 -3.54 -13.04 16.42
C ASN A 56 -2.44 -12.59 15.45
N ARG A 57 -2.52 -12.97 14.17
CA ARG A 57 -1.60 -12.50 13.12
C ARG A 57 -1.72 -11.00 12.90
N MET A 58 -2.93 -10.44 12.90
CA MET A 58 -3.14 -8.98 12.83
C MET A 58 -2.44 -8.24 13.97
N ARG A 59 -2.64 -8.70 15.22
CA ARG A 59 -1.98 -8.12 16.40
C ARG A 59 -0.46 -8.22 16.30
N ALA A 60 0.06 -9.40 15.95
CA ALA A 60 1.50 -9.61 15.80
C ALA A 60 2.11 -8.70 14.73
N TRP A 61 1.39 -8.45 13.63
CA TRP A 61 1.82 -7.52 12.59
C TRP A 61 1.82 -6.08 13.06
N HIS A 62 0.74 -5.63 13.71
CA HIS A 62 0.66 -4.28 14.24
C HIS A 62 1.82 -4.03 15.22
N GLU A 63 1.96 -4.88 16.25
CA GLU A 63 2.97 -4.72 17.30
C GLU A 63 4.40 -4.91 16.77
N GLY A 64 4.64 -6.01 16.03
CA GLY A 64 5.97 -6.39 15.56
C GLY A 64 6.51 -5.45 14.49
N TYR A 65 5.67 -4.99 13.56
CA TYR A 65 6.12 -4.06 12.53
C TYR A 65 6.34 -2.65 13.11
N ALA A 66 5.49 -2.20 14.04
CA ALA A 66 5.72 -0.96 14.78
C ALA A 66 7.03 -0.99 15.58
N ASP A 67 7.35 -2.15 16.19
CA ASP A 67 8.64 -2.37 16.86
C ASP A 67 9.83 -2.25 15.91
N LEU A 68 9.77 -2.92 14.76
CA LEU A 68 10.79 -2.80 13.72
C LEU A 68 10.97 -1.33 13.27
N GLN A 69 9.88 -0.62 13.00
CA GLN A 69 9.92 0.78 12.60
C GLN A 69 10.60 1.65 13.67
N ARG A 70 10.25 1.45 14.94
CA ARG A 70 10.87 2.18 16.06
C ARG A 70 12.38 1.91 16.12
N ARG A 71 12.79 0.64 16.08
CA ARG A 71 14.21 0.25 16.09
C ARG A 71 14.99 0.83 14.90
N CYS A 72 14.41 0.83 13.70
CA CYS A 72 15.05 1.43 12.52
C CYS A 72 15.15 2.96 12.63
N ARG A 73 14.14 3.62 13.19
CA ARG A 73 14.14 5.06 13.43
C ARG A 73 15.20 5.45 14.44
N ASP A 74 15.31 4.68 15.53
CA ASP A 74 16.29 4.91 16.59
C ASP A 74 17.73 4.63 16.11
N GLU A 75 17.96 3.57 15.33
CA GLU A 75 19.31 3.20 14.86
C GLU A 75 19.76 3.99 13.62
N PHE A 76 18.84 4.33 12.71
CA PHE A 76 19.18 4.85 11.38
C PHE A 76 18.47 6.15 10.99
N GLY A 77 17.49 6.61 11.78
CA GLY A 77 16.65 7.77 11.42
C GLY A 77 15.66 7.49 10.27
N THR A 78 15.52 6.23 9.83
CA THR A 78 14.63 5.84 8.73
C THR A 78 13.47 4.98 9.20
N THR A 79 12.39 4.91 8.42
CA THR A 79 11.17 4.17 8.79
C THR A 79 10.75 3.27 7.64
N PRO A 80 10.93 1.95 7.74
CA PRO A 80 10.37 1.00 6.79
C PRO A 80 8.86 1.16 6.66
N LEU A 81 8.35 1.06 5.42
CA LEU A 81 6.93 1.10 5.12
C LEU A 81 6.52 -0.18 4.41
N HIS A 82 5.24 -0.51 4.53
CA HIS A 82 4.63 -1.70 3.95
C HIS A 82 3.40 -1.35 3.12
N SER A 83 3.05 -2.18 2.15
CA SER A 83 1.77 -2.08 1.45
C SER A 83 1.02 -3.39 1.60
N PHE A 84 -0.09 -3.33 2.31
CA PHE A 84 -0.95 -4.48 2.62
C PHE A 84 -1.99 -4.64 1.51
N PHE A 85 -1.73 -5.52 0.54
CA PHE A 85 -2.74 -5.87 -0.45
C PHE A 85 -3.66 -6.92 0.19
N TYR A 86 -4.87 -6.50 0.58
CA TYR A 86 -5.78 -7.31 1.38
C TYR A 86 -6.93 -7.89 0.53
N PRO A 87 -7.20 -9.21 0.62
CA PRO A 87 -8.26 -9.84 -0.15
C PRO A 87 -9.56 -10.04 0.64
N PRO A 88 -10.74 -9.80 0.03
CA PRO A 88 -12.02 -9.78 0.73
C PRO A 88 -12.41 -11.11 1.35
N HIS A 89 -12.04 -12.23 0.73
CA HIS A 89 -12.38 -13.57 1.21
C HIS A 89 -11.64 -13.97 2.51
N HIS A 90 -10.72 -13.14 3.01
CA HIS A 90 -10.07 -13.33 4.31
C HIS A 90 -10.86 -12.76 5.50
N GLY A 91 -12.01 -12.11 5.25
CA GLY A 91 -12.94 -11.68 6.29
C GLY A 91 -13.01 -10.16 6.48
N VAL A 92 -14.19 -9.65 6.82
CA VAL A 92 -14.41 -8.20 7.05
C VAL A 92 -13.84 -7.73 8.39
N GLU A 93 -13.64 -8.66 9.33
CA GLU A 93 -13.14 -8.40 10.68
C GLU A 93 -11.73 -7.78 10.72
N HIS A 94 -10.94 -7.94 9.64
CA HIS A 94 -9.59 -7.39 9.54
C HIS A 94 -9.56 -5.94 8.99
N LEU A 95 -10.66 -5.43 8.42
CA LEU A 95 -10.67 -4.13 7.74
C LEU A 95 -10.45 -2.95 8.71
N ALA A 96 -11.10 -2.96 9.88
CA ALA A 96 -10.85 -1.96 10.91
C ALA A 96 -9.40 -2.00 11.45
N PRO A 97 -8.84 -3.17 11.85
CA PRO A 97 -7.42 -3.27 12.21
C PRO A 97 -6.46 -2.80 11.12
N LEU A 98 -6.74 -3.09 9.85
CA LEU A 98 -5.93 -2.62 8.72
C LEU A 98 -6.00 -1.09 8.57
N ALA A 99 -7.18 -0.49 8.69
CA ALA A 99 -7.35 0.95 8.68
C ALA A 99 -6.58 1.61 9.85
N GLU A 100 -6.59 0.99 11.03
CA GLU A 100 -5.82 1.44 12.19
C GLU A 100 -4.31 1.35 11.96
N MET A 101 -3.80 0.22 11.44
CA MET A 101 -2.38 0.06 11.09
C MET A 101 -1.93 1.09 10.05
N ALA A 102 -2.76 1.38 9.04
CA ALA A 102 -2.48 2.41 8.05
C ALA A 102 -2.48 3.80 8.69
N TYR A 103 -3.46 4.09 9.55
CA TYR A 103 -3.50 5.34 10.31
C TYR A 103 -2.26 5.49 11.20
N ASP A 104 -1.77 4.44 11.85
CA ASP A 104 -0.57 4.48 12.69
C ASP A 104 0.75 4.63 11.90
N GLY A 105 0.68 4.69 10.56
CA GLY A 105 1.82 4.94 9.69
C GLY A 105 2.67 3.70 9.43
N LEU A 106 2.11 2.50 9.64
CA LEU A 106 2.79 1.24 9.33
C LEU A 106 2.87 0.98 7.82
N GLY A 107 1.96 1.59 7.05
CA GLY A 107 1.86 1.38 5.62
C GLY A 107 0.56 1.91 5.03
N GLU A 108 0.23 1.43 3.83
CA GLU A 108 -1.04 1.71 3.15
C GLU A 108 -1.72 0.38 2.76
N VAL A 109 -3.04 0.41 2.59
CA VAL A 109 -3.85 -0.77 2.24
C VAL A 109 -4.29 -0.65 0.79
N GLU A 110 -4.10 -1.72 0.03
CA GLU A 110 -4.40 -1.81 -1.40
C GLU A 110 -5.22 -3.08 -1.70
N LEU A 111 -5.70 -3.23 -2.93
CA LEU A 111 -6.58 -4.34 -3.28
C LEU A 111 -5.80 -5.57 -3.75
N HIS A 112 -5.95 -6.66 -3.01
CA HIS A 112 -5.60 -8.00 -3.46
C HIS A 112 -6.88 -8.73 -3.86
N TYR A 113 -6.91 -9.37 -5.02
CA TYR A 113 -8.11 -10.11 -5.40
C TYR A 113 -7.77 -11.49 -5.96
N HIS A 114 -8.49 -12.48 -5.46
CA HIS A 114 -8.49 -13.83 -5.98
C HIS A 114 -9.79 -14.05 -6.71
N HIS A 115 -9.71 -14.59 -7.91
CA HIS A 115 -10.86 -14.96 -8.71
C HIS A 115 -10.54 -16.16 -9.59
N HIS A 116 -11.57 -16.86 -10.05
CA HIS A 116 -11.42 -17.97 -10.96
C HIS A 116 -12.67 -18.06 -11.82
N ASP A 117 -12.49 -18.40 -13.11
CA ASP A 117 -13.60 -18.66 -14.04
C ASP A 117 -14.66 -17.55 -14.17
N ASP A 118 -14.30 -16.30 -13.83
CA ASP A 118 -15.16 -15.14 -13.97
C ASP A 118 -15.31 -14.66 -15.42
N THR A 119 -16.47 -14.07 -15.73
CA THR A 119 -16.64 -13.20 -16.90
C THR A 119 -16.31 -11.75 -16.51
N GLU A 120 -16.20 -10.84 -17.49
CA GLU A 120 -15.99 -9.42 -17.20
C GLU A 120 -17.14 -8.87 -16.33
N GLU A 121 -18.39 -9.28 -16.60
CA GLU A 121 -19.57 -8.84 -15.88
C GLU A 121 -19.62 -9.35 -14.43
N THR A 122 -19.28 -10.63 -14.19
CA THR A 122 -19.25 -11.17 -12.83
C THR A 122 -18.12 -10.56 -12.01
N LEU A 123 -16.93 -10.44 -12.60
CA LEU A 123 -15.79 -9.79 -11.97
C LEU A 123 -16.08 -8.32 -11.66
N GLU A 124 -16.69 -7.57 -12.59
CA GLU A 124 -17.05 -6.17 -12.34
C GLU A 124 -18.04 -6.03 -11.17
N ARG A 125 -19.09 -6.86 -11.15
CA ARG A 125 -20.09 -6.85 -10.08
C ARG A 125 -19.44 -7.10 -8.72
N ASP A 126 -18.60 -8.13 -8.63
CA ASP A 126 -18.03 -8.58 -7.36
C ASP A 126 -16.93 -7.63 -6.86
N LEU A 127 -16.14 -7.04 -7.78
CA LEU A 127 -15.22 -5.96 -7.45
C LEU A 127 -15.96 -4.71 -6.95
N ARG A 128 -17.08 -4.31 -7.57
CA ARG A 128 -17.88 -3.17 -7.08
C ARG A 128 -18.39 -3.40 -5.67
N ALA A 129 -18.96 -4.57 -5.39
CA ALA A 129 -19.40 -4.93 -4.05
C ALA A 129 -18.25 -4.94 -3.03
N THR A 130 -17.06 -5.43 -3.44
CA THR A 130 -15.86 -5.41 -2.61
C THR A 130 -15.40 -3.98 -2.29
N LEU A 131 -15.33 -3.12 -3.30
CA LEU A 131 -14.95 -1.71 -3.14
C LEU A 131 -15.95 -0.99 -2.22
N GLU A 132 -17.25 -1.20 -2.43
CA GLU A 132 -18.30 -0.66 -1.56
C GLU A 132 -18.10 -1.06 -0.09
N GLU A 133 -17.81 -2.34 0.18
CA GLU A 133 -17.52 -2.81 1.54
C GLU A 133 -16.27 -2.13 2.11
N TYR A 134 -15.17 -2.04 1.36
CA TYR A 134 -13.91 -1.43 1.83
C TYR A 134 -14.07 0.07 2.11
N HIS A 135 -14.83 0.78 1.27
CA HIS A 135 -15.14 2.19 1.48
C HIS A 135 -15.86 2.42 2.81
N ARG A 136 -16.69 1.46 3.28
CA ARG A 136 -17.36 1.56 4.59
C ARG A 136 -16.38 1.57 5.77
N TRP A 137 -15.10 1.23 5.56
CA TRP A 137 -14.04 1.27 6.56
C TRP A 137 -13.01 2.39 6.29
N GLY A 138 -13.27 3.27 5.33
CA GLY A 138 -12.35 4.34 4.91
C GLY A 138 -11.18 3.86 4.05
N LEU A 139 -11.21 2.62 3.57
CA LEU A 139 -10.15 2.00 2.77
C LEU A 139 -10.40 2.22 1.27
N LEU A 140 -9.33 2.18 0.47
CA LEU A 140 -9.35 2.33 -1.00
C LEU A 140 -9.98 3.65 -1.49
N LEU A 141 -9.93 4.68 -0.64
CA LEU A 141 -10.39 6.03 -0.93
C LEU A 141 -9.22 6.99 -0.91
N GLU A 142 -9.05 7.73 -1.99
CA GLU A 142 -8.17 8.89 -2.03
C GLU A 142 -8.78 10.05 -1.23
N SER A 143 -7.99 10.72 -0.41
CA SER A 143 -8.45 11.90 0.33
C SER A 143 -8.81 13.05 -0.62
N GLY A 144 -9.82 13.83 -0.26
CA GLY A 144 -10.27 14.98 -1.05
C GLY A 144 -11.53 15.63 -0.47
N ALA A 145 -11.93 16.74 -1.09
CA ALA A 145 -13.22 17.38 -0.80
C ALA A 145 -14.40 16.43 -1.07
N THR A 146 -14.23 15.55 -2.06
CA THR A 146 -15.07 14.39 -2.32
C THR A 146 -14.13 13.20 -2.53
N PRO A 147 -13.98 12.33 -1.52
CA PRO A 147 -13.17 11.13 -1.65
C PRO A 147 -13.67 10.26 -2.79
N PHE A 148 -12.75 9.60 -3.50
CA PHE A 148 -13.09 8.74 -4.62
C PHE A 148 -12.24 7.47 -4.60
N THR A 149 -12.74 6.43 -5.26
CA THR A 149 -12.08 5.12 -5.31
C THR A 149 -10.72 5.21 -5.98
N SER A 150 -9.70 4.75 -5.27
CA SER A 150 -8.31 4.76 -5.72
C SER A 150 -7.56 3.61 -5.05
N PHE A 151 -7.03 2.69 -5.86
CA PHE A 151 -6.32 1.51 -5.34
C PHE A 151 -5.26 0.99 -6.31
N GLY A 152 -4.20 0.39 -5.75
CA GLY A 152 -3.26 -0.46 -6.45
C GLY A 152 -3.77 -1.90 -6.43
N PHE A 153 -3.37 -2.69 -7.42
CA PHE A 153 -3.86 -4.06 -7.56
C PHE A 153 -2.76 -5.10 -7.53
N ILE A 154 -3.07 -6.22 -6.87
CA ILE A 154 -2.35 -7.49 -7.01
C ILE A 154 -3.36 -8.60 -7.29
N HIS A 155 -3.08 -9.36 -8.34
CA HIS A 155 -3.78 -10.60 -8.61
C HIS A 155 -3.23 -11.72 -7.73
N GLY A 156 -4.08 -12.36 -6.92
CA GLY A 156 -3.62 -13.29 -5.89
C GLY A 156 -2.93 -14.55 -6.39
N ASP A 157 -3.45 -15.10 -7.48
CA ASP A 157 -2.84 -16.22 -8.21
C ASP A 157 -1.88 -15.78 -9.34
N TRP A 158 -1.47 -14.51 -9.35
CA TRP A 158 -0.56 -13.94 -10.34
C TRP A 158 -1.08 -13.98 -11.79
N ALA A 159 -2.35 -14.34 -11.99
CA ALA A 159 -2.94 -14.74 -13.26
C ALA A 159 -3.56 -13.58 -14.04
N LEU A 160 -3.09 -12.35 -13.80
CA LEU A 160 -3.57 -11.10 -14.42
C LEU A 160 -3.85 -11.28 -15.92
N CYS A 161 -4.97 -10.73 -16.40
CA CYS A 161 -5.41 -10.84 -17.80
C CYS A 161 -5.48 -12.28 -18.31
N ASN A 162 -5.94 -13.21 -17.48
CA ASN A 162 -6.05 -14.62 -17.83
C ASN A 162 -4.69 -15.23 -18.27
N SER A 163 -3.59 -14.81 -17.65
CA SER A 163 -2.25 -15.28 -18.02
C SER A 163 -1.99 -16.75 -17.65
N GLY A 164 -2.87 -17.36 -16.84
CA GLY A 164 -2.91 -18.79 -16.57
C GLY A 164 -3.59 -19.63 -17.66
N HIS A 165 -4.15 -19.01 -18.71
CA HIS A 165 -4.89 -19.68 -19.80
C HIS A 165 -6.10 -20.48 -19.31
N GLY A 166 -7.02 -19.81 -18.61
CA GLY A 166 -8.22 -20.36 -18.00
C GLY A 166 -7.98 -20.95 -16.61
N LYS A 167 -6.77 -20.82 -16.07
CA LYS A 167 -6.47 -21.18 -14.68
C LYS A 167 -6.36 -19.92 -13.85
N HIS A 168 -7.12 -19.87 -12.76
CA HIS A 168 -7.08 -18.78 -11.77
C HIS A 168 -7.49 -17.40 -12.28
N CYS A 169 -8.02 -17.29 -13.51
CA CYS A 169 -8.58 -16.06 -14.06
C CYS A 169 -9.32 -16.40 -15.36
N GLY A 170 -10.52 -15.85 -15.56
CA GLY A 170 -11.31 -16.00 -16.79
C GLY A 170 -11.29 -14.77 -17.71
N VAL A 171 -10.77 -13.64 -17.22
CA VAL A 171 -10.95 -12.32 -17.85
C VAL A 171 -9.68 -11.87 -18.57
N ASN A 172 -9.72 -11.79 -19.90
CA ASN A 172 -8.59 -11.32 -20.70
C ASN A 172 -8.37 -9.79 -20.57
N ASP A 173 -9.46 -9.02 -20.51
CA ASP A 173 -9.44 -7.54 -20.52
C ASP A 173 -9.38 -6.92 -19.11
N GLU A 174 -8.81 -7.66 -18.15
CA GLU A 174 -8.81 -7.32 -16.72
C GLU A 174 -8.21 -5.93 -16.43
N LEU A 175 -7.15 -5.50 -17.14
CA LEU A 175 -6.56 -4.17 -16.91
C LEU A 175 -7.55 -3.03 -17.14
N ARG A 176 -8.34 -3.09 -18.23
CA ARG A 176 -9.29 -2.02 -18.56
C ARG A 176 -10.42 -1.96 -17.55
N LEU A 177 -10.91 -3.13 -17.12
CA LEU A 177 -11.90 -3.22 -16.06
C LEU A 177 -11.37 -2.61 -14.75
N LEU A 178 -10.18 -3.01 -14.30
CA LEU A 178 -9.54 -2.48 -13.09
C LEU A 178 -9.37 -0.95 -13.17
N GLN A 179 -8.87 -0.42 -14.29
CA GLN A 179 -8.73 1.03 -14.48
C GLN A 179 -10.06 1.77 -14.39
N ARG A 180 -11.13 1.22 -15.01
CA ARG A 180 -12.48 1.81 -14.96
C ARG A 180 -13.05 1.85 -13.54
N LEU A 181 -12.59 0.97 -12.65
CA LEU A 181 -12.99 0.93 -11.25
C LEU A 181 -12.12 1.81 -10.32
N GLY A 182 -11.08 2.46 -10.83
CA GLY A 182 -10.19 3.33 -10.04
C GLY A 182 -8.81 2.74 -9.74
N CYS A 183 -8.43 1.63 -10.38
CA CYS A 183 -7.09 1.08 -10.23
C CYS A 183 -6.04 1.97 -10.92
N TRP A 184 -5.01 2.38 -10.17
CA TRP A 184 -3.96 3.25 -10.71
C TRP A 184 -2.73 2.50 -11.23
N ALA A 185 -2.43 1.31 -10.72
CA ALA A 185 -1.39 0.41 -11.25
C ALA A 185 -1.57 -1.04 -10.81
N ASP A 186 -1.00 -1.94 -11.59
CA ASP A 186 -0.75 -3.32 -11.19
C ASP A 186 0.65 -3.49 -10.60
N LEU A 187 0.73 -4.23 -9.50
CA LEU A 187 1.96 -4.61 -8.82
C LEU A 187 2.05 -6.12 -8.65
N THR A 188 1.39 -6.90 -9.51
CA THR A 188 1.39 -8.35 -9.41
C THR A 188 2.83 -8.87 -9.56
N LEU A 189 3.52 -8.60 -10.66
CA LEU A 189 4.78 -9.28 -11.00
C LEU A 189 6.01 -8.86 -10.15
N PRO A 190 7.02 -9.74 -9.99
CA PRO A 190 7.25 -11.01 -10.70
C PRO A 190 6.73 -12.26 -10.00
N SER A 191 6.14 -13.20 -10.75
CA SER A 191 5.74 -14.52 -10.24
C SER A 191 6.83 -15.59 -10.40
N SER A 192 7.71 -15.45 -11.40
CA SER A 192 8.70 -16.45 -11.81
C SER A 192 8.14 -17.83 -12.21
N GLU A 193 6.84 -17.98 -12.41
CA GLU A 193 6.15 -19.24 -12.73
C GLU A 193 5.32 -19.13 -14.04
N GLN A 194 4.25 -19.90 -14.21
CA GLN A 194 3.45 -19.96 -15.44
C GLN A 194 2.89 -18.62 -15.91
N CYS A 195 2.44 -17.77 -14.98
CA CYS A 195 1.85 -16.47 -15.29
C CYS A 195 2.91 -15.37 -15.54
N GLN A 196 4.21 -15.68 -15.38
CA GLN A 196 5.29 -14.70 -15.57
C GLN A 196 5.35 -14.20 -17.01
N THR A 197 5.52 -12.90 -17.20
CA THR A 197 5.70 -12.29 -18.53
C THR A 197 7.13 -12.40 -19.06
N ARG A 198 7.28 -12.26 -20.38
CA ARG A 198 8.58 -12.13 -21.04
C ARG A 198 9.28 -10.82 -20.70
N LYS A 199 8.52 -9.73 -20.62
CA LYS A 199 9.01 -8.43 -20.17
C LYS A 199 9.23 -8.46 -18.66
N VAL A 200 10.47 -8.23 -18.23
CA VAL A 200 10.86 -8.27 -16.82
C VAL A 200 11.60 -7.01 -16.39
N ASN A 201 11.70 -6.77 -15.08
CA ASN A 201 12.48 -5.68 -14.49
C ASN A 201 12.12 -4.30 -15.07
N SER A 202 10.84 -4.04 -15.30
CA SER A 202 10.37 -2.86 -16.03
C SER A 202 9.24 -2.14 -15.28
N ILE A 203 9.17 -0.83 -15.47
CA ILE A 203 7.97 -0.02 -15.25
C ILE A 203 7.44 0.34 -16.63
N TYR A 204 6.21 -0.07 -16.94
CA TYR A 204 5.67 0.03 -18.30
C TYR A 204 4.15 0.05 -18.29
N TYR A 205 3.58 0.32 -19.45
CA TYR A 205 2.14 0.38 -19.66
C TYR A 205 1.67 -0.73 -20.58
N ALA A 206 0.55 -1.35 -20.23
CA ALA A 206 -0.16 -2.28 -21.09
C ALA A 206 -1.67 -2.00 -21.04
N SER A 207 -2.32 -2.15 -22.18
CA SER A 207 -3.78 -2.15 -22.28
C SER A 207 -4.27 -3.60 -22.27
N GLY A 208 -5.43 -3.85 -21.66
CA GLY A 208 -6.09 -5.14 -21.80
C GLY A 208 -6.53 -5.39 -23.25
N ASP A 209 -6.65 -6.67 -23.62
CA ASP A 209 -7.16 -7.11 -24.92
C ASP A 209 -8.20 -8.23 -24.69
N PRO A 210 -9.48 -8.01 -25.02
CA PRO A 210 -10.52 -9.00 -24.77
C PRO A 210 -10.32 -10.29 -25.58
N ARG A 211 -9.57 -10.24 -26.69
CA ARG A 211 -9.42 -11.36 -27.62
C ARG A 211 -8.24 -12.28 -27.29
N GLN A 212 -7.31 -11.85 -26.44
CA GLN A 212 -6.13 -12.64 -26.11
C GLN A 212 -5.74 -12.50 -24.64
N PRO A 213 -5.42 -13.62 -23.96
CA PRO A 213 -4.91 -13.56 -22.60
C PRO A 213 -3.51 -12.92 -22.56
N LYS A 214 -3.08 -12.54 -21.36
CA LYS A 214 -1.74 -12.07 -21.05
C LYS A 214 -1.31 -10.86 -21.89
N SER A 215 -2.23 -9.93 -22.09
CA SER A 215 -2.01 -8.65 -22.80
C SER A 215 -0.78 -7.88 -22.29
N HIS A 216 -0.45 -8.02 -21.01
CA HIS A 216 0.70 -7.41 -20.34
C HIS A 216 2.05 -8.14 -20.55
N ASP A 217 2.13 -9.19 -21.39
CA ASP A 217 3.40 -9.86 -21.76
C ASP A 217 4.39 -8.89 -22.44
N HIS A 218 3.84 -7.85 -23.08
CA HIS A 218 4.53 -6.74 -23.71
C HIS A 218 3.91 -5.41 -23.25
N GLY A 219 4.53 -4.30 -23.60
CA GLY A 219 3.99 -2.97 -23.34
C GLY A 219 5.01 -1.85 -23.54
N ILE A 220 4.56 -0.61 -23.37
CA ILE A 220 5.35 0.60 -23.62
C ILE A 220 6.07 0.99 -22.33
N ASP A 221 7.40 1.08 -22.37
CA ASP A 221 8.19 1.52 -21.22
C ASP A 221 7.74 2.91 -20.72
N ALA A 222 7.55 3.04 -19.40
CA ALA A 222 7.41 4.33 -18.75
C ALA A 222 8.70 5.14 -19.01
N ARG A 223 8.55 6.39 -19.44
CA ARG A 223 9.68 7.19 -19.95
C ARG A 223 9.53 8.67 -19.62
N VAL A 224 10.64 9.29 -19.23
CA VAL A 224 10.79 10.75 -19.11
C VAL A 224 10.32 11.45 -20.38
N GLY A 225 9.45 12.45 -20.23
CA GLY A 225 8.90 13.24 -21.33
C GLY A 225 7.75 12.56 -22.08
N HIS A 226 7.28 11.39 -21.63
CA HIS A 226 6.14 10.69 -22.22
C HIS A 226 5.08 10.34 -21.16
N PRO A 227 4.40 11.33 -20.56
CA PRO A 227 3.61 11.14 -19.34
C PRO A 227 2.21 10.54 -19.53
N LYS A 228 1.74 10.32 -20.76
CA LYS A 228 0.39 9.81 -21.04
C LYS A 228 0.40 8.62 -22.01
N PRO A 229 1.15 7.55 -21.72
CA PRO A 229 1.01 6.31 -22.47
C PRO A 229 -0.37 5.71 -22.24
N GLU A 230 -0.88 5.00 -23.25
CA GLU A 230 -2.14 4.25 -23.16
C GLU A 230 -2.00 3.03 -22.22
N GLY A 231 -3.07 2.68 -21.50
CA GLY A 231 -3.14 1.48 -20.66
C GLY A 231 -2.88 1.76 -19.18
N MET A 232 -2.72 0.68 -18.41
CA MET A 232 -2.42 0.72 -16.97
C MET A 232 -0.92 0.60 -16.75
N MET A 233 -0.39 1.32 -15.75
CA MET A 233 1.01 1.14 -15.34
C MET A 233 1.17 -0.20 -14.63
N LEU A 234 2.23 -0.93 -14.97
CA LEU A 234 2.70 -2.12 -14.27
C LEU A 234 4.08 -1.82 -13.66
N ILE A 235 4.21 -2.05 -12.35
CA ILE A 235 5.46 -1.85 -11.61
C ILE A 235 6.01 -3.20 -11.18
N GLN A 236 7.01 -3.69 -11.91
CA GLN A 236 7.59 -5.00 -11.61
C GLN A 236 8.73 -4.93 -10.58
N GLY A 237 8.81 -5.96 -9.76
CA GLY A 237 9.97 -6.23 -8.91
C GLY A 237 11.15 -6.89 -9.63
N PRO A 238 12.32 -6.98 -8.96
CA PRO A 238 13.50 -7.66 -9.47
C PRO A 238 13.29 -9.16 -9.77
N LEU A 239 13.61 -9.58 -10.99
CA LEU A 239 13.67 -11.00 -11.41
C LEU A 239 14.97 -11.26 -12.17
N GLY A 240 15.75 -12.25 -11.76
CA GLY A 240 16.98 -12.60 -12.45
C GLY A 240 17.74 -13.76 -11.83
N ILE A 241 18.92 -14.06 -12.39
CA ILE A 241 19.81 -15.09 -11.82
C ILE A 241 20.83 -14.40 -10.92
N ASN A 242 20.79 -14.72 -9.63
CA ASN A 242 21.86 -14.38 -8.71
C ASN A 242 22.93 -15.49 -8.79
N TRP A 243 24.20 -15.08 -8.75
CA TRP A 243 25.37 -15.94 -8.93
C TRP A 243 26.28 -15.96 -7.69
N THR A 244 25.96 -15.18 -6.65
CA THR A 244 26.88 -14.92 -5.53
C THR A 244 26.33 -15.43 -4.20
N GLY A 245 27.07 -16.31 -3.53
CA GLY A 245 26.80 -16.83 -2.18
C GLY A 245 26.99 -18.35 -2.06
N ALA A 246 26.61 -18.95 -0.93
CA ALA A 246 26.94 -20.36 -0.62
C ALA A 246 26.14 -21.44 -1.38
N SER A 247 25.04 -21.11 -2.07
CA SER A 247 24.19 -22.11 -2.75
C SER A 247 23.69 -21.64 -4.12
N TYR A 248 24.59 -21.10 -4.93
CA TYR A 248 24.32 -20.45 -6.22
C TYR A 248 24.72 -21.29 -7.43
N PRO A 249 24.12 -21.07 -8.62
CA PRO A 249 23.17 -20.01 -8.97
C PRO A 249 21.75 -20.20 -8.39
N ARG A 250 21.02 -19.10 -8.16
CA ARG A 250 19.61 -19.11 -7.74
C ARG A 250 18.82 -18.08 -8.52
N ILE A 251 17.54 -18.39 -8.72
CA ILE A 251 16.57 -17.44 -9.24
C ILE A 251 16.22 -16.48 -8.10
N GLU A 252 16.51 -15.20 -8.33
CA GLU A 252 15.98 -14.09 -7.55
C GLU A 252 14.64 -13.71 -8.15
N ASN A 253 13.58 -13.66 -7.34
CA ASN A 253 12.23 -13.35 -7.76
C ASN A 253 11.55 -12.31 -6.86
N ALA A 254 12.32 -11.53 -6.09
CA ALA A 254 11.82 -10.51 -5.17
C ALA A 254 10.94 -11.01 -4.02
N SER A 255 10.83 -12.33 -3.80
CA SER A 255 10.10 -12.87 -2.64
C SER A 255 10.84 -12.62 -1.33
N LEU A 256 10.13 -12.15 -0.31
CA LEU A 256 10.65 -11.91 1.03
C LEU A 256 10.02 -12.91 2.00
N THR A 257 10.72 -14.00 2.29
CA THR A 257 10.28 -15.08 3.18
C THR A 257 11.43 -15.50 4.09
N THR A 258 11.23 -16.36 5.08
CA THR A 258 12.32 -16.88 5.92
C THR A 258 13.46 -17.51 5.11
N PRO A 259 13.21 -18.39 4.11
CA PRO A 259 14.27 -18.92 3.24
C PRO A 259 14.88 -17.87 2.30
N ASN A 260 14.05 -16.94 1.82
CA ASN A 260 14.44 -15.83 0.96
C ASN A 260 14.35 -14.52 1.76
N TRP A 261 15.07 -14.42 2.87
CA TRP A 261 15.11 -13.17 3.62
C TRP A 261 16.06 -12.18 2.93
N GLY A 262 16.06 -10.91 3.34
CA GLY A 262 16.83 -9.84 2.69
C GLY A 262 18.35 -9.88 2.93
N ARG A 263 19.00 -10.95 2.50
CA ARG A 263 20.46 -11.12 2.61
C ARG A 263 21.22 -10.08 1.78
N PRO A 264 22.45 -9.71 2.18
CA PRO A 264 23.29 -8.76 1.43
C PRO A 264 23.48 -9.10 -0.05
N ASP A 265 23.66 -10.39 -0.39
CA ASP A 265 23.83 -10.83 -1.77
C ASP A 265 22.57 -10.61 -2.62
N ARG A 266 21.38 -10.66 -2.01
CA ARG A 266 20.11 -10.38 -2.68
C ARG A 266 19.90 -8.89 -2.89
N ILE A 267 20.24 -8.05 -1.89
CA ILE A 267 20.16 -6.58 -2.01
C ILE A 267 20.97 -6.10 -3.22
N ARG A 268 22.21 -6.59 -3.37
CA ARG A 268 23.04 -6.30 -4.54
C ARG A 268 22.35 -6.71 -5.83
N LYS A 269 21.71 -7.88 -5.84
CA LYS A 269 20.98 -8.37 -6.99
C LYS A 269 19.77 -7.50 -7.35
N TRP A 270 19.01 -7.04 -6.37
CA TRP A 270 17.86 -6.16 -6.58
C TRP A 270 18.27 -4.85 -7.25
N ILE A 271 19.33 -4.23 -6.75
CA ILE A 271 19.92 -3.00 -7.29
C ILE A 271 20.50 -3.22 -8.70
N ASP A 272 21.04 -4.41 -8.96
CA ASP A 272 21.58 -4.80 -10.27
C ASP A 272 20.51 -5.04 -11.34
N CYS A 273 19.29 -5.43 -10.96
CA CYS A 273 18.17 -5.56 -11.92
C CYS A 273 17.81 -4.20 -12.54
N ASN A 274 18.15 -3.09 -11.88
CA ASN A 274 18.12 -1.73 -12.43
C ASN A 274 16.72 -1.35 -12.98
N VAL A 275 15.68 -1.63 -12.21
CA VAL A 275 14.30 -1.23 -12.54
C VAL A 275 14.17 0.28 -12.33
N HIS A 276 13.77 1.01 -13.37
CA HIS A 276 13.64 2.47 -13.35
C HIS A 276 12.71 2.94 -14.48
N VAL A 277 12.22 4.17 -14.39
CA VAL A 277 11.57 4.87 -15.52
C VAL A 277 12.64 5.24 -16.53
N ARG A 278 12.44 4.92 -17.82
CA ARG A 278 13.45 5.17 -18.86
C ARG A 278 13.81 6.65 -18.94
N GLY A 279 15.10 6.96 -18.93
CA GLY A 279 15.61 8.33 -18.85
C GLY A 279 15.87 8.82 -17.42
N ARG A 280 15.45 8.05 -16.40
CA ARG A 280 15.67 8.34 -14.97
C ARG A 280 16.41 7.20 -14.22
N PRO A 281 17.59 6.72 -14.68
CA PRO A 281 18.24 5.54 -14.11
C PRO A 281 18.87 5.76 -12.72
N GLU A 282 18.84 6.97 -12.19
CA GLU A 282 19.21 7.27 -10.81
C GLU A 282 18.09 6.99 -9.80
N TRP A 283 16.84 6.81 -10.24
CA TRP A 283 15.72 6.43 -9.37
C TRP A 283 15.42 4.95 -9.57
N LEU A 284 15.98 4.12 -8.68
CA LEU A 284 15.88 2.67 -8.77
C LEU A 284 14.76 2.14 -7.90
N PHE A 285 13.84 1.40 -8.50
CA PHE A 285 12.71 0.79 -7.81
C PHE A 285 13.07 -0.63 -7.37
N ILE A 286 12.92 -0.91 -6.09
CA ILE A 286 13.10 -2.24 -5.49
C ILE A 286 11.76 -2.65 -4.90
N LYS A 287 10.89 -3.19 -5.77
CA LYS A 287 9.61 -3.77 -5.36
C LYS A 287 9.80 -5.22 -4.96
N LEU A 288 9.61 -5.52 -3.67
CA LEU A 288 9.57 -6.88 -3.15
C LEU A 288 8.13 -7.36 -2.96
N HIS A 289 7.95 -8.66 -2.79
CA HIS A 289 6.65 -9.24 -2.43
C HIS A 289 6.76 -10.28 -1.33
N THR A 290 5.66 -10.52 -0.61
CA THR A 290 5.57 -11.53 0.44
C THR A 290 4.13 -12.05 0.60
N HIS A 291 3.97 -13.11 1.40
CA HIS A 291 2.69 -13.57 1.96
C HIS A 291 2.78 -13.37 3.48
N GLY A 292 2.69 -12.12 3.91
CA GLY A 292 3.31 -11.68 5.14
C GLY A 292 2.60 -12.16 6.40
N ALA A 293 1.33 -12.50 6.32
CA ALA A 293 0.55 -12.92 7.47
C ALA A 293 0.84 -14.36 7.95
N ILE A 294 1.80 -15.07 7.34
CA ILE A 294 2.20 -16.43 7.72
C ILE A 294 3.30 -16.37 8.79
N GLU A 295 3.06 -16.96 9.98
CA GLU A 295 3.93 -16.78 11.16
C GLU A 295 5.36 -17.26 10.95
N ARG A 296 5.56 -18.28 10.11
CA ARG A 296 6.89 -18.82 9.77
C ARG A 296 7.82 -17.75 9.18
N ASP A 297 7.25 -16.73 8.54
CA ASP A 297 8.00 -15.71 7.80
C ASP A 297 8.16 -14.40 8.60
N PHE A 298 7.57 -14.28 9.80
CA PHE A 298 7.64 -13.07 10.64
C PHE A 298 9.06 -12.59 10.93
N ASP A 299 10.00 -13.50 11.19
CA ASP A 299 11.40 -13.13 11.44
C ASP A 299 12.03 -12.38 10.25
N ALA A 300 11.69 -12.79 9.02
CA ALA A 300 12.18 -12.14 7.80
C ALA A 300 11.46 -10.83 7.45
N LEU A 301 10.32 -10.55 8.08
CA LEU A 301 9.47 -9.41 7.77
C LEU A 301 9.55 -8.30 8.82
N PHE A 302 9.57 -8.65 10.10
CA PHE A 302 9.71 -7.70 11.20
C PHE A 302 10.56 -8.17 12.39
N GLY A 303 11.15 -9.37 12.31
CA GLY A 303 12.09 -9.87 13.33
C GLY A 303 13.55 -9.49 13.07
N GLU A 304 14.48 -10.35 13.50
CA GLU A 304 15.91 -10.03 13.47
C GLU A 304 16.50 -10.16 12.07
N LYS A 305 16.01 -11.10 11.24
CA LYS A 305 16.39 -11.14 9.83
C LYS A 305 15.94 -9.88 9.07
N ALA A 306 14.75 -9.37 9.37
CA ALA A 306 14.29 -8.10 8.83
C ALA A 306 15.22 -6.96 9.27
N MET A 307 15.55 -6.88 10.56
CA MET A 307 16.48 -5.88 11.08
C MET A 307 17.85 -5.95 10.40
N GLN A 308 18.39 -7.14 10.14
CA GLN A 308 19.64 -7.32 9.42
C GLN A 308 19.56 -6.79 7.98
N MET A 309 18.46 -7.04 7.27
CA MET A 309 18.23 -6.47 5.94
C MET A 309 18.23 -4.93 6.00
N HIS A 310 17.46 -4.35 6.91
CA HIS A 310 17.35 -2.90 7.05
C HIS A 310 18.67 -2.26 7.47
N ARG A 311 19.46 -2.93 8.30
CA ARG A 311 20.82 -2.48 8.66
C ARG A 311 21.74 -2.41 7.44
N VAL A 312 21.71 -3.41 6.56
CA VAL A 312 22.51 -3.40 5.32
C VAL A 312 22.03 -2.30 4.38
N LEU A 313 20.71 -2.16 4.17
CA LEU A 313 20.15 -1.09 3.36
C LEU A 313 20.58 0.29 3.85
N ASN A 314 20.48 0.57 5.15
CA ASN A 314 20.84 1.87 5.70
C ASN A 314 22.36 2.11 5.74
N ARG A 315 23.17 1.12 6.14
CA ARG A 315 24.62 1.33 6.30
C ARG A 315 25.39 1.30 4.97
N GLU A 316 24.94 0.51 3.99
CA GLU A 316 25.64 0.38 2.71
C GLU A 316 24.99 1.19 1.57
N TYR A 317 23.70 1.55 1.70
CA TYR A 317 22.94 2.18 0.60
C TYR A 317 22.09 3.38 1.06
N ASN A 318 22.54 4.11 2.08
CA ASN A 318 21.91 5.37 2.51
C ASN A 318 22.97 6.36 3.07
N ASP A 319 24.09 6.55 2.35
CA ASP A 319 25.18 7.42 2.77
C ASP A 319 24.96 8.91 2.44
N GLY A 320 23.91 9.24 1.69
CA GLY A 320 23.59 10.61 1.26
C GLY A 320 24.48 11.14 0.13
N GLU A 321 25.54 10.43 -0.24
CA GLU A 321 26.50 10.84 -1.27
C GLU A 321 26.39 9.99 -2.53
N ARG A 322 26.48 8.67 -2.38
CA ARG A 322 26.31 7.70 -3.46
C ARG A 322 24.91 7.15 -3.52
N PHE A 323 24.30 6.92 -2.35
CA PHE A 323 22.96 6.36 -2.23
C PHE A 323 22.11 7.12 -1.22
N THR A 324 20.85 7.34 -1.57
CA THR A 324 19.81 7.73 -0.63
C THR A 324 18.69 6.68 -0.67
N LEU A 325 18.30 6.18 0.49
CA LEU A 325 17.24 5.19 0.64
C LEU A 325 15.91 5.87 0.97
N HIS A 326 14.89 5.52 0.20
CA HIS A 326 13.51 5.93 0.40
C HIS A 326 12.65 4.70 0.66
N TYR A 327 12.15 4.56 1.89
CA TYR A 327 11.08 3.62 2.17
C TYR A 327 9.78 4.25 1.71
N VAL A 328 9.06 3.56 0.82
CA VAL A 328 7.81 4.06 0.25
C VAL A 328 6.76 2.96 0.17
N THR A 329 5.50 3.37 0.13
CA THR A 329 4.38 2.48 -0.22
C THR A 329 4.27 2.29 -1.74
N ALA A 330 3.40 1.37 -2.16
CA ALA A 330 3.08 1.15 -3.57
C ALA A 330 2.56 2.41 -4.27
N ARG A 331 1.61 3.13 -3.65
CA ARG A 331 1.07 4.40 -4.16
C ARG A 331 2.15 5.48 -4.28
N GLN A 332 3.00 5.60 -3.27
CA GLN A 332 4.09 6.57 -3.28
C GLN A 332 5.12 6.24 -4.38
N ALA A 333 5.46 4.97 -4.57
CA ALA A 333 6.31 4.55 -5.69
C ALA A 333 5.68 4.88 -7.05
N TYR A 334 4.37 4.66 -7.20
CA TYR A 334 3.65 5.09 -8.40
C TYR A 334 3.77 6.60 -8.63
N ASN A 335 3.55 7.42 -7.60
CA ASN A 335 3.69 8.86 -7.70
C ASN A 335 5.11 9.30 -8.13
N VAL A 336 6.15 8.68 -7.57
CA VAL A 336 7.54 8.91 -7.99
C VAL A 336 7.77 8.51 -9.45
N ALA A 337 7.21 7.37 -9.90
CA ALA A 337 7.31 6.96 -11.29
C ALA A 337 6.62 7.97 -12.22
N ARG A 338 5.41 8.45 -11.85
CA ARG A 338 4.69 9.50 -12.59
C ARG A 338 5.47 10.81 -12.61
N ALA A 339 6.09 11.22 -11.50
CA ALA A 339 6.93 12.40 -11.46
C ALA A 339 8.12 12.27 -12.43
N ALA A 340 8.80 11.13 -12.43
CA ALA A 340 9.88 10.85 -13.37
C ALA A 340 9.44 10.98 -14.83
N GLU A 341 8.26 10.46 -15.19
CA GLU A 341 7.71 10.58 -16.55
C GLU A 341 7.44 12.03 -16.96
N HIS A 342 7.09 12.91 -16.01
CA HIS A 342 6.93 14.35 -16.26
C HIS A 342 8.26 15.11 -16.33
N GLY A 343 9.40 14.43 -16.14
CA GLY A 343 10.72 15.05 -16.20
C GLY A 343 11.22 15.58 -14.86
N GLU A 344 10.47 15.38 -13.78
CA GLU A 344 10.90 15.71 -12.42
C GLU A 344 12.21 14.97 -12.07
N SER A 345 13.01 15.61 -11.21
CA SER A 345 14.37 15.17 -10.87
C SER A 345 14.74 15.60 -9.45
N GLY A 346 15.93 15.22 -8.97
CA GLY A 346 16.33 15.49 -7.60
C GLY A 346 15.82 14.40 -6.65
N ASN A 347 15.33 14.80 -5.48
CA ASN A 347 14.96 13.88 -4.41
C ASN A 347 13.54 13.29 -4.63
N PRO A 348 13.39 11.96 -4.80
CA PRO A 348 12.09 11.30 -4.91
C PRO A 348 11.11 11.59 -3.77
N ALA A 349 11.61 11.88 -2.57
CA ALA A 349 10.76 12.17 -1.41
C ALA A 349 9.88 13.42 -1.60
N ASP A 350 10.25 14.32 -2.51
CA ASP A 350 9.47 15.52 -2.84
C ASP A 350 8.22 15.19 -3.67
N TYR A 351 8.10 13.95 -4.14
CA TYR A 351 7.08 13.50 -5.10
C TYR A 351 6.22 12.33 -4.60
N LEU A 352 6.22 12.05 -3.29
CA LEU A 352 5.48 10.92 -2.71
C LEU A 352 3.96 11.04 -2.90
N ASP A 353 3.44 12.26 -3.01
CA ASP A 353 2.01 12.56 -3.20
C ASP A 353 1.74 13.34 -4.50
N TYR A 354 2.50 13.04 -5.57
CA TYR A 354 2.54 13.83 -6.81
C TYR A 354 1.28 13.74 -7.69
N ARG A 355 0.68 12.55 -7.88
CA ARG A 355 -0.52 12.36 -8.71
C ARG A 355 -1.74 11.90 -7.92
N ILE A 356 -1.53 10.98 -7.01
CA ILE A 356 -2.53 10.39 -6.13
C ILE A 356 -2.29 10.96 -4.74
N ALA A 357 -3.27 11.64 -4.17
CA ALA A 357 -3.18 12.17 -2.82
C ALA A 357 -3.04 11.04 -1.77
N PRO A 358 -2.69 11.35 -0.52
CA PRO A 358 -2.72 10.35 0.55
C PRO A 358 -4.09 9.69 0.68
N PRO A 359 -4.16 8.41 1.10
CA PRO A 359 -5.42 7.74 1.34
C PRO A 359 -6.16 8.37 2.53
N ALA A 360 -7.46 8.18 2.60
CA ALA A 360 -8.29 8.70 3.68
C ALA A 360 -7.81 8.22 5.07
N THR A 361 -7.29 6.99 5.16
CA THR A 361 -6.71 6.43 6.39
C THR A 361 -5.47 7.17 6.90
N ALA A 362 -4.81 7.99 6.08
CA ALA A 362 -3.75 8.88 6.56
C ALA A 362 -4.29 9.95 7.52
N PHE A 363 -5.58 10.28 7.45
CA PHE A 363 -6.21 11.35 8.22
C PHE A 363 -7.05 10.84 9.39
N TYR A 364 -7.63 9.64 9.29
CA TYR A 364 -8.47 9.08 10.35
C TYR A 364 -8.50 7.54 10.33
N SER A 365 -8.95 6.94 11.43
CA SER A 365 -9.35 5.53 11.49
C SER A 365 -10.63 5.40 12.29
N LEU A 366 -11.56 4.56 11.84
CA LEU A 366 -12.82 4.32 12.52
C LEU A 366 -13.11 2.81 12.58
N ASN A 367 -13.41 2.31 13.77
CA ASN A 367 -13.63 0.87 14.02
C ASN A 367 -15.06 0.39 13.73
N THR A 368 -15.86 1.16 13.00
CA THR A 368 -17.20 0.78 12.56
C THR A 368 -17.42 1.17 11.11
N ARG A 369 -18.40 0.52 10.47
CA ARG A 369 -18.84 0.87 9.12
C ARG A 369 -19.46 2.26 9.10
N HIS A 370 -19.12 3.06 8.09
CA HIS A 370 -19.56 4.45 7.98
C HIS A 370 -19.56 4.92 6.52
N THR A 371 -20.03 6.14 6.27
CA THR A 371 -19.93 6.82 4.98
C THR A 371 -18.99 8.01 5.12
N LEU A 372 -17.95 8.06 4.29
CA LEU A 372 -17.04 9.19 4.22
C LEU A 372 -17.47 10.17 3.12
N GLU A 373 -17.77 11.41 3.49
CA GLU A 373 -18.23 12.44 2.54
C GLU A 373 -17.17 13.48 2.20
N ALA A 374 -16.22 13.74 3.11
CA ALA A 374 -15.09 14.64 2.90
C ALA A 374 -13.91 14.24 3.78
N CYS A 375 -12.69 14.28 3.23
CA CYS A 375 -11.48 13.99 3.98
C CYS A 375 -10.30 14.79 3.43
N THR A 376 -9.89 15.84 4.13
CA THR A 376 -8.73 16.67 3.79
C THR A 376 -8.03 17.05 5.09
N GLY A 377 -6.85 17.68 5.00
CA GLY A 377 -6.17 18.22 6.19
C GLY A 377 -7.00 19.23 7.00
N ASN A 378 -8.02 19.85 6.38
CA ASN A 378 -8.87 20.86 7.02
C ASN A 378 -10.33 20.45 7.20
N ARG A 379 -10.71 19.24 6.78
CA ARG A 379 -12.10 18.79 6.86
C ARG A 379 -12.21 17.27 6.95
N LEU A 380 -12.95 16.78 7.93
CA LEU A 380 -13.35 15.39 8.04
C LEU A 380 -14.86 15.31 8.22
N ARG A 381 -15.57 14.71 7.27
CA ARG A 381 -17.01 14.52 7.34
C ARG A 381 -17.37 13.04 7.18
N ILE A 382 -17.90 12.47 8.24
CA ILE A 382 -18.34 11.09 8.35
C ILE A 382 -19.83 11.08 8.72
N ARG A 383 -20.60 10.20 8.10
CA ARG A 383 -22.04 9.99 8.33
C ARG A 383 -22.37 8.52 8.44
N ALA A 384 -23.59 8.21 8.89
CA ALA A 384 -24.16 6.87 8.88
C ALA A 384 -23.21 5.83 9.52
N CYS A 385 -22.60 6.21 10.64
CA CYS A 385 -21.86 5.27 11.47
C CYS A 385 -22.83 4.20 11.96
N GLU A 386 -22.53 2.94 11.66
CA GLU A 386 -23.33 1.82 12.16
C GLU A 386 -23.18 1.73 13.68
N SER A 387 -24.32 1.68 14.37
CA SER A 387 -24.41 1.81 15.83
C SER A 387 -23.60 0.69 16.50
N ALA A 388 -22.42 1.07 16.99
CA ALA A 388 -21.56 0.24 17.80
C ALA A 388 -21.52 0.82 19.21
N VAL A 389 -21.77 -0.03 20.21
CA VAL A 389 -21.76 0.35 21.64
C VAL A 389 -20.38 0.88 22.10
N ALA A 390 -19.34 0.75 21.26
CA ALA A 390 -17.98 1.22 21.53
C ALA A 390 -17.26 1.72 20.24
N LEU A 391 -17.87 2.65 19.51
CA LEU A 391 -17.18 3.33 18.40
C LEU A 391 -15.94 4.06 18.91
N ARG A 392 -14.86 3.99 18.14
CA ARG A 392 -13.60 4.70 18.33
C ARG A 392 -13.14 5.31 17.00
N LEU A 393 -13.21 6.63 16.92
CA LEU A 393 -12.66 7.44 15.83
C LEU A 393 -11.34 8.04 16.30
N ARG A 394 -10.26 7.81 15.56
CA ARG A 394 -9.01 8.57 15.70
C ARG A 394 -8.87 9.49 14.49
N THR A 395 -8.36 10.69 14.69
CA THR A 395 -8.22 11.67 13.60
C THR A 395 -7.01 12.58 13.81
N ARG A 396 -6.42 13.00 12.68
CA ARG A 396 -5.41 14.07 12.60
C ARG A 396 -6.01 15.41 12.18
N VAL A 397 -7.33 15.45 11.96
CA VAL A 397 -8.03 16.65 11.45
C VAL A 397 -8.65 17.42 12.61
N GLY A 398 -8.26 18.67 12.75
CA GLY A 398 -8.80 19.57 13.77
C GLY A 398 -8.30 19.29 15.19
N PRO A 399 -9.07 19.64 16.23
CA PRO A 399 -8.59 19.65 17.61
C PRO A 399 -8.73 18.31 18.33
N LEU A 400 -9.32 17.31 17.68
CA LEU A 400 -9.58 16.00 18.28
C LEU A 400 -8.43 15.05 17.93
N GLN A 401 -7.99 14.25 18.89
CA GLN A 401 -7.14 13.08 18.66
C GLN A 401 -7.99 11.82 18.57
N GLU A 402 -8.98 11.70 19.45
CA GLU A 402 -9.83 10.53 19.54
C GLU A 402 -11.24 10.89 20.01
N VAL A 403 -12.23 10.15 19.51
CA VAL A 403 -13.64 10.21 19.92
C VAL A 403 -14.11 8.80 20.22
N ARG A 404 -14.73 8.59 21.38
CA ARG A 404 -15.32 7.32 21.81
C ARG A 404 -16.78 7.50 22.21
N GLY A 405 -17.61 6.51 21.95
CA GLY A 405 -19.01 6.48 22.41
C GLY A 405 -20.01 6.38 21.26
N ALA A 406 -21.24 6.86 21.48
CA ALA A 406 -22.34 6.68 20.52
C ALA A 406 -22.48 7.89 19.56
N LEU A 407 -22.01 7.72 18.32
CA LEU A 407 -21.93 8.76 17.29
C LEU A 407 -22.53 8.25 15.97
N GLU A 408 -23.48 8.98 15.39
CA GLU A 408 -24.03 8.68 14.05
C GLU A 408 -23.24 9.38 12.92
N GLY A 409 -22.67 10.55 13.22
CA GLY A 409 -21.95 11.36 12.25
C GLY A 409 -21.17 12.52 12.88
N ILE A 410 -20.11 12.93 12.19
CA ILE A 410 -19.23 14.03 12.60
C ILE A 410 -18.77 14.84 11.38
N ASP A 411 -18.79 16.17 11.46
CA ASP A 411 -18.20 17.09 10.49
C ASP A 411 -17.25 18.05 11.21
N ILE A 412 -15.95 17.80 11.11
CA ILE A 412 -14.89 18.67 11.60
C ILE A 412 -14.55 19.65 10.48
N ASP A 413 -14.83 20.94 10.70
CA ASP A 413 -14.49 22.04 9.80
C ASP A 413 -13.43 22.92 10.47
N VAL A 414 -12.18 22.76 10.03
CA VAL A 414 -11.04 23.47 10.62
C VAL A 414 -11.09 24.96 10.29
N ALA A 415 -11.49 25.32 9.07
CA ALA A 415 -11.53 26.70 8.61
C ALA A 415 -12.51 27.54 9.44
N ASN A 416 -13.65 26.97 9.81
CA ASN A 416 -14.67 27.63 10.62
C ASN A 416 -14.55 27.35 12.12
N ARG A 417 -13.56 26.56 12.54
CA ARG A 417 -13.37 26.10 13.93
C ARG A 417 -14.62 25.44 14.51
N ARG A 418 -15.33 24.64 13.71
CA ARG A 418 -16.58 23.99 14.11
C ARG A 418 -16.47 22.48 14.04
N ILE A 419 -17.14 21.82 14.98
CA ILE A 419 -17.39 20.39 14.94
C ILE A 419 -18.90 20.19 15.05
N HIS A 420 -19.51 19.63 14.02
CA HIS A 420 -20.90 19.21 14.06
C HIS A 420 -20.94 17.73 14.42
N LEU A 421 -21.77 17.37 15.39
CA LEU A 421 -21.93 16.01 15.89
C LEU A 421 -23.39 15.61 15.80
N GLU A 422 -23.63 14.38 15.34
CA GLU A 422 -24.92 13.69 15.45
C GLU A 422 -24.77 12.63 16.54
N LEU A 423 -25.30 12.92 17.72
CA LEU A 423 -25.14 12.10 18.93
C LEU A 423 -26.27 11.07 19.03
N ASP A 424 -25.91 9.80 19.21
CA ASP A 424 -26.84 8.72 19.63
C ASP A 424 -26.68 8.40 21.12
N GLY A 425 -25.81 9.14 21.82
CA GLY A 425 -25.57 8.98 23.25
C GLY A 425 -24.30 9.72 23.70
N PRO A 426 -23.75 9.35 24.88
CA PRO A 426 -22.59 10.04 25.44
C PRO A 426 -21.33 9.81 24.61
N LEU A 427 -20.49 10.85 24.55
CA LEU A 427 -19.16 10.80 23.93
C LEU A 427 -18.07 11.19 24.91
N THR A 428 -16.90 10.61 24.69
CA THR A 428 -15.62 11.03 25.29
C THR A 428 -14.66 11.44 24.19
N PHE A 429 -13.95 12.54 24.41
CA PHE A 429 -12.94 13.06 23.50
C PHE A 429 -11.57 13.08 24.17
N LEU A 430 -10.56 12.69 23.39
CA LEU A 430 -9.18 13.10 23.62
C LEU A 430 -8.86 14.24 22.65
N THR A 431 -8.36 15.35 23.17
CA THR A 431 -8.08 16.57 22.40
C THR A 431 -6.58 16.75 22.18
N GLN A 432 -6.21 17.53 21.18
CA GLN A 432 -4.83 17.98 21.00
C GLN A 432 -4.39 18.83 22.21
N PRO A 433 -3.11 18.78 22.61
CA PRO A 433 -2.62 19.59 23.73
C PRO A 433 -2.98 21.07 23.58
N GLY A 434 -3.66 21.62 24.58
CA GLY A 434 -4.08 23.03 24.62
C GLY A 434 -5.41 23.34 23.91
N ALA A 435 -6.01 22.38 23.21
CA ALA A 435 -7.31 22.58 22.59
C ALA A 435 -8.43 22.56 23.64
N MET A 436 -9.29 23.58 23.61
CA MET A 436 -10.46 23.67 24.48
C MET A 436 -11.73 23.63 23.63
N LEU A 437 -12.67 22.76 24.00
CA LEU A 437 -13.97 22.61 23.33
C LEU A 437 -15.04 23.42 24.08
N GLU A 438 -15.96 24.04 23.33
CA GLU A 438 -17.10 24.78 23.88
C GLU A 438 -18.37 24.44 23.09
N VAL A 439 -19.50 24.23 23.77
CA VAL A 439 -20.80 23.98 23.12
C VAL A 439 -21.37 25.31 22.63
N VAL A 440 -21.62 25.42 21.33
CA VAL A 440 -22.25 26.60 20.71
C VAL A 440 -23.75 26.39 20.52
N LYS A 441 -24.15 25.15 20.23
CA LYS A 441 -25.56 24.80 19.98
C LYS A 441 -25.83 23.34 20.36
N GLY A 442 -27.01 23.10 20.91
CA GLY A 442 -27.48 21.78 21.36
C GLY A 442 -27.69 21.75 22.86
N ASN A 443 -28.31 20.67 23.35
CA ASN A 443 -28.61 20.49 24.78
C ASN A 443 -27.56 19.64 25.50
N ALA A 444 -26.46 19.31 24.83
CA ALA A 444 -25.43 18.46 25.38
C ALA A 444 -24.56 19.21 26.39
N VAL A 445 -24.18 18.53 27.47
CA VAL A 445 -23.38 19.09 28.56
C VAL A 445 -21.94 18.63 28.41
N LEU A 446 -21.02 19.58 28.34
CA LEU A 446 -19.60 19.33 28.21
C LEU A 446 -18.92 19.42 29.59
N GLN A 447 -18.14 18.41 29.94
CA GLN A 447 -17.38 18.34 31.20
C GLN A 447 -15.94 17.91 30.90
N SER A 448 -14.96 18.49 31.59
CA SER A 448 -13.57 18.04 31.51
C SER A 448 -13.20 17.32 32.81
N ILE A 449 -12.73 16.08 32.69
CA ILE A 449 -12.37 15.21 33.82
C ILE A 449 -11.05 14.52 33.44
N ASP A 450 -10.02 14.71 34.26
CA ASP A 450 -8.71 14.04 34.13
C ASP A 450 -8.07 14.10 32.73
N GLY A 451 -8.27 15.22 32.01
CA GLY A 451 -7.72 15.45 30.67
C GLY A 451 -8.56 14.89 29.52
N GLU A 452 -9.63 14.16 29.81
CA GLU A 452 -10.66 13.80 28.83
C GLU A 452 -11.82 14.79 28.87
N VAL A 453 -12.46 14.99 27.72
CA VAL A 453 -13.66 15.82 27.62
C VAL A 453 -14.86 14.90 27.37
N ARG A 454 -15.86 14.97 28.24
CA ARG A 454 -17.10 14.20 28.14
C ARG A 454 -18.23 15.10 27.66
N LEU A 455 -19.06 14.57 26.76
CA LEU A 455 -20.26 15.22 26.24
C LEU A 455 -21.45 14.29 26.44
N ASP A 456 -22.33 14.66 27.36
CA ASP A 456 -23.55 13.91 27.63
C ASP A 456 -24.74 14.61 26.95
N GLY A 457 -25.46 13.88 26.08
CA GLY A 457 -26.61 14.39 25.35
C GLY A 457 -27.05 13.47 24.22
N ALA A 458 -28.05 13.89 23.46
CA ALA A 458 -28.53 13.21 22.26
C ALA A 458 -28.92 14.24 21.19
N GLY A 459 -28.89 13.83 19.93
CA GLY A 459 -29.23 14.67 18.79
C GLY A 459 -28.11 15.59 18.32
N PRO A 460 -28.41 16.57 17.45
CA PRO A 460 -27.40 17.41 16.83
C PRO A 460 -26.76 18.38 17.83
N CYS A 461 -25.43 18.40 17.85
CA CYS A 461 -24.63 19.30 18.67
C CYS A 461 -23.58 20.01 17.81
N ILE A 462 -23.30 21.28 18.11
CA ILE A 462 -22.22 22.05 17.47
C ILE A 462 -21.26 22.51 18.55
N LEU A 463 -20.00 22.10 18.40
CA LEU A 463 -18.88 22.57 19.20
C LEU A 463 -18.07 23.59 18.43
N THR A 464 -17.48 24.54 19.14
CA THR A 464 -16.34 25.36 18.70
C THR A 464 -15.11 24.98 19.50
N TYR A 465 -13.94 25.43 19.06
CA TYR A 465 -12.71 25.17 19.80
C TYR A 465 -11.71 26.31 19.73
N ARG A 466 -10.86 26.43 20.76
CA ARG A 466 -9.76 27.40 20.86
C ARG A 466 -8.39 26.77 20.65
#